data_AF-A0A951C6D1-F1
#
_entry.id   AF-A0A951C6D1-F1
#
_cell.length_a   1.000
_cell.length_b   1.000
_cell.length_c   1.000
_cell.angle_alpha   90.00
_cell.angle_beta   90.00
_cell.angle_gamma   90.00
#
_symmetry.space_group_name_H-M   'P 1'
#
loop_
_entity.id
_entity.type
_entity.pdbx_description
1 polymer ?
#
loop_
_entity_poly.entity_id
_entity_poly.type
_entity_poly.pdbx_seq_one_letter_code
_entity_poly.pdbx_strand_id
1 'polypeptide(L)'
;MKSARLVASAAVAVIVLTGPSPASATAQRAGTATVVRNAGTSVRLNSGGSGTTFSLDLPGDSSCPGDSANDGYRVQSFLVPAKDDPGALTYFSVMPVGKGRYALYDIYTNPYIQAQTAKQLRPGGPGPIIDIPAFNFAVFPPGLLPGGRYRIGIACSLHNNTVRYWDNEIDLVRAPSDKPAELHWRVIGTHASHPVNWLSWALGAAALAAVAYALVSWRSSGHGAAESRITESVEEPV
;
A
#
# COMPACT_ATOMS: atom_id res chain seq x y z
N MET A 1 -52.38 4.89 51.44
CA MET A 1 -51.91 5.85 50.42
C MET A 1 -50.44 5.54 50.14
N LYS A 2 -50.13 4.97 48.96
CA LYS A 2 -48.77 4.53 48.60
C LYS A 2 -48.09 5.62 47.76
N SER A 3 -47.00 6.17 48.27
CA SER A 3 -46.20 7.20 47.61
C SER A 3 -45.18 6.54 46.67
N ALA A 4 -45.38 6.71 45.36
CA ALA A 4 -44.43 6.27 44.33
C ALA A 4 -43.28 7.29 44.22
N ARG A 5 -42.03 6.83 44.39
CA ARG A 5 -40.81 7.61 44.15
C ARG A 5 -40.40 7.44 42.68
N LEU A 6 -40.42 8.52 41.91
CA LEU A 6 -39.82 8.58 40.57
C LEU A 6 -38.30 8.56 40.70
N VAL A 7 -37.64 7.63 39.99
CA VAL A 7 -36.19 7.64 39.75
C VAL A 7 -35.98 8.29 38.39
N ALA A 8 -35.36 9.47 38.37
CA ALA A 8 -34.99 10.16 37.14
C ALA A 8 -33.61 9.67 36.66
N SER A 9 -33.59 8.92 35.56
CA SER A 9 -32.36 8.50 34.89
C SER A 9 -31.80 9.66 34.07
N ALA A 10 -30.64 10.18 34.46
CA ALA A 10 -29.89 11.16 33.68
C ALA A 10 -29.15 10.45 32.53
N ALA A 11 -29.60 10.66 31.30
CA ALA A 11 -28.87 10.22 30.11
C ALA A 11 -27.73 11.21 29.81
N VAL A 12 -26.48 10.77 29.98
CA VAL A 12 -25.29 11.52 29.55
C VAL A 12 -25.11 11.30 28.05
N ALA A 13 -25.40 12.32 27.25
CA ALA A 13 -25.12 12.33 25.81
C ALA A 13 -23.64 12.64 25.58
N VAL A 14 -22.85 11.61 25.21
CA VAL A 14 -21.46 11.78 24.77
C VAL A 14 -21.48 12.28 23.32
N ILE A 15 -21.18 13.55 23.11
CA ILE A 15 -20.99 14.13 21.78
C ILE A 15 -19.58 13.75 21.31
N VAL A 16 -19.47 12.78 20.41
CA VAL A 16 -18.22 12.45 19.73
C VAL A 16 -17.98 13.48 18.62
N LEU A 17 -17.03 14.39 18.85
CA LEU A 17 -16.52 15.32 17.83
C LEU A 17 -15.71 14.53 16.80
N THR A 18 -16.35 14.05 15.74
CA THR A 18 -15.66 13.52 14.56
C THR A 18 -15.15 14.69 13.71
N GLY A 19 -13.97 15.21 14.05
CA GLY A 19 -13.26 16.12 13.15
C GLY A 19 -12.90 15.39 11.85
N PRO A 20 -12.90 16.07 10.69
CA PRO A 20 -12.41 15.48 9.45
C PRO A 20 -10.92 15.17 9.63
N SER A 21 -10.58 13.88 9.72
CA SER A 21 -9.19 13.44 9.57
C SER A 21 -8.71 13.88 8.19
N PRO A 22 -7.51 14.49 8.05
CA PRO A 22 -6.93 14.69 6.73
C PRO A 22 -6.82 13.31 6.07
N ALA A 23 -7.55 13.12 4.98
CA ALA A 23 -7.39 11.94 4.16
C ALA A 23 -5.99 12.02 3.55
N SER A 24 -5.01 11.36 4.17
CA SER A 24 -3.76 11.02 3.50
C SER A 24 -4.16 10.21 2.29
N ALA A 25 -4.15 10.84 1.11
CA ALA A 25 -4.44 10.15 -0.13
C ALA A 25 -3.38 9.06 -0.30
N THR A 26 -3.76 7.82 0.04
CA THR A 26 -2.92 6.65 -0.16
C THR A 26 -2.63 6.55 -1.65
N ALA A 27 -1.36 6.37 -2.00
CA ALA A 27 -0.95 6.22 -3.39
C ALA A 27 -1.78 5.15 -4.11
N GLN A 28 -2.22 5.47 -5.33
CA GLN A 28 -3.09 4.58 -6.10
C GLN A 28 -2.27 3.66 -7.00
N ARG A 29 -2.46 2.34 -6.89
CA ARG A 29 -2.03 1.41 -7.94
C ARG A 29 -2.91 1.61 -9.17
N ALA A 30 -2.33 2.08 -10.27
CA ALA A 30 -3.04 2.43 -11.49
C ALA A 30 -2.97 1.37 -12.60
N GLY A 31 -2.16 0.31 -12.42
CA GLY A 31 -2.17 -0.83 -13.33
C GLY A 31 -0.88 -1.62 -13.31
N THR A 32 -0.76 -2.51 -14.29
CA THR A 32 0.40 -3.38 -14.47
C THR A 32 1.31 -2.82 -15.55
N ALA A 33 2.58 -2.56 -15.22
CA ALA A 33 3.58 -2.22 -16.22
C ALA A 33 4.00 -3.49 -16.99
N THR A 34 3.98 -3.45 -18.32
CA THR A 34 4.42 -4.57 -19.15
C THR A 34 5.86 -4.37 -19.57
N VAL A 35 6.71 -5.38 -19.36
CA VAL A 35 8.09 -5.34 -19.86
C VAL A 35 8.09 -5.63 -21.36
N VAL A 36 8.54 -4.68 -22.15
CA VAL A 36 8.61 -4.75 -23.63
C VAL A 36 10.04 -4.57 -24.12
N ARG A 37 10.32 -4.99 -25.36
CA ARG A 37 11.69 -4.95 -25.91
C ARG A 37 12.25 -3.54 -25.99
N ASN A 38 11.46 -2.58 -26.46
CA ASN A 38 11.84 -1.17 -26.56
C ASN A 38 10.60 -0.29 -26.34
N ALA A 39 10.83 0.99 -26.04
CA ALA A 39 9.77 1.99 -25.98
C ALA A 39 8.96 2.01 -27.30
N GLY A 40 7.64 2.14 -27.20
CA GLY A 40 6.74 2.16 -28.37
C GLY A 40 6.54 0.81 -29.06
N THR A 41 7.07 -0.29 -28.53
CA THR A 41 6.85 -1.64 -29.09
C THR A 41 5.90 -2.46 -28.20
N SER A 42 5.05 -3.29 -28.82
CA SER A 42 4.19 -4.24 -28.09
C SER A 42 4.84 -5.63 -27.91
N VAL A 43 6.13 -5.77 -28.26
CA VAL A 43 6.85 -7.06 -28.15
C VAL A 43 7.22 -7.28 -26.69
N ARG A 44 6.43 -8.10 -26.00
CA ARG A 44 6.65 -8.47 -24.60
C ARG A 44 7.95 -9.24 -24.42
N LEU A 45 8.65 -8.95 -23.32
CA LEU A 45 9.77 -9.74 -22.82
C LEU A 45 9.38 -10.40 -21.50
N ASN A 46 9.63 -11.70 -21.39
CA ASN A 46 9.38 -12.44 -20.15
C ASN A 46 10.67 -12.69 -19.36
N SER A 47 11.85 -12.46 -19.96
CA SER A 47 13.15 -12.62 -19.32
C SER A 47 14.25 -11.92 -20.10
N GLY A 48 15.41 -11.77 -19.47
CA GLY A 48 16.62 -11.23 -20.09
C GLY A 48 17.85 -11.35 -19.19
N GLY A 49 18.98 -10.96 -19.76
CA GLY A 49 20.25 -10.78 -19.06
C GLY A 49 20.46 -9.35 -18.59
N SER A 50 21.63 -9.05 -18.02
CA SER A 50 21.94 -7.71 -17.52
C SER A 50 22.02 -6.66 -18.63
N GLY A 51 22.54 -7.04 -19.79
CA GLY A 51 22.60 -6.19 -20.99
C GLY A 51 21.33 -6.22 -21.86
N THR A 52 20.30 -7.00 -21.51
CA THR A 52 19.05 -7.02 -22.29
C THR A 52 18.32 -5.69 -22.13
N THR A 53 18.21 -4.95 -23.24
CA THR A 53 17.40 -3.75 -23.32
C THR A 53 15.91 -4.09 -23.18
N PHE A 54 15.21 -3.30 -22.37
CA PHE A 54 13.77 -3.36 -22.21
C PHE A 54 13.18 -1.96 -21.98
N SER A 55 11.87 -1.81 -22.07
CA SER A 55 11.15 -0.63 -21.58
C SER A 55 9.90 -1.09 -20.82
N LEU A 56 9.21 -0.14 -20.18
CA LEU A 56 7.99 -0.39 -19.43
C LEU A 56 6.81 0.25 -20.17
N ASP A 57 6.02 -0.59 -20.82
CA ASP A 57 4.76 -0.18 -21.44
C ASP A 57 3.66 -0.08 -20.37
N LEU A 58 2.99 1.07 -20.30
CA LEU A 58 1.95 1.34 -19.32
C LEU A 58 0.56 1.22 -19.96
N PRO A 59 -0.46 0.77 -19.22
CA PRO A 59 -1.79 0.58 -19.78
C PRO A 59 -2.46 1.92 -20.14
N GLY A 60 -3.05 1.98 -21.35
CA GLY A 60 -3.88 3.10 -21.80
C GLY A 60 -3.18 4.47 -21.76
N ASP A 61 -3.95 5.53 -21.56
CA ASP A 61 -3.45 6.91 -21.44
C ASP A 61 -2.90 7.19 -20.02
N SER A 62 -1.89 6.41 -19.63
CA SER A 62 -1.26 6.49 -18.31
C SER A 62 -0.73 7.90 -18.03
N SER A 63 -1.18 8.46 -16.90
CA SER A 63 -0.95 9.86 -16.58
C SER A 63 -0.89 10.11 -15.08
N CYS A 64 -0.09 11.11 -14.70
CA CYS A 64 -0.11 11.67 -13.36
C CYS A 64 -1.36 12.54 -13.15
N PRO A 65 -1.82 12.71 -11.90
CA PRO A 65 -3.01 13.51 -11.62
C PRO A 65 -2.94 14.96 -12.12
N GLY A 66 -1.73 15.53 -12.20
CA GLY A 66 -1.44 16.81 -12.86
C GLY A 66 -0.10 16.75 -13.58
N ASP A 67 0.32 17.87 -14.17
CA ASP A 67 1.56 17.92 -14.95
C ASP A 67 2.76 18.50 -14.19
N SER A 68 3.96 18.39 -14.78
CA SER A 68 5.18 18.95 -14.21
C SER A 68 5.24 20.47 -14.28
N ALA A 69 4.60 21.09 -15.29
CA ALA A 69 4.76 22.51 -15.58
C ALA A 69 3.92 23.41 -14.64
N ASN A 70 2.75 22.94 -14.24
CA ASN A 70 1.76 23.70 -13.48
C ASN A 70 1.56 23.11 -12.08
N ASP A 71 1.63 21.79 -11.94
CA ASP A 71 1.20 21.09 -10.72
C ASP A 71 2.36 20.41 -9.97
N GLY A 72 3.57 20.43 -10.52
CA GLY A 72 4.79 19.95 -9.86
C GLY A 72 4.93 18.42 -9.78
N TYR A 73 4.13 17.67 -10.54
CA TYR A 73 4.25 16.21 -10.59
C TYR A 73 5.51 15.77 -11.32
N ARG A 74 6.04 14.61 -10.92
CA ARG A 74 7.27 14.03 -11.46
C ARG A 74 7.10 12.53 -11.71
N VAL A 75 7.68 12.03 -12.78
CA VAL A 75 7.71 10.61 -13.11
C VAL A 75 9.01 9.99 -12.57
N GLN A 76 8.88 8.84 -11.93
CA GLN A 76 9.95 8.12 -11.25
C GLN A 76 9.95 6.67 -11.70
N SER A 77 11.11 6.08 -11.98
CA SER A 77 11.24 4.63 -11.99
C SER A 77 11.54 4.11 -10.59
N PHE A 78 11.27 2.83 -10.38
CA PHE A 78 11.72 2.13 -9.19
C PHE A 78 12.01 0.65 -9.46
N LEU A 79 12.94 0.12 -8.68
CA LEU A 79 13.21 -1.30 -8.48
C LEU A 79 13.37 -1.49 -6.97
N VAL A 80 12.43 -2.21 -6.34
CA VAL A 80 12.39 -2.38 -4.88
C VAL A 80 12.13 -3.84 -4.52
N PRO A 81 12.56 -4.33 -3.34
CA PRO A 81 12.25 -5.70 -2.92
C PRO A 81 10.75 -5.94 -2.94
N ALA A 82 10.30 -7.15 -3.29
CA ALA A 82 8.88 -7.46 -3.46
C ALA A 82 8.00 -7.16 -2.23
N LYS A 83 8.59 -7.21 -1.03
CA LYS A 83 7.94 -6.90 0.25
C LYS A 83 7.69 -5.41 0.49
N ASP A 84 8.35 -4.54 -0.26
CA ASP A 84 8.22 -3.09 -0.11
C ASP A 84 6.97 -2.62 -0.88
N ASP A 85 6.28 -1.62 -0.32
CA ASP A 85 5.13 -0.99 -0.96
C ASP A 85 5.55 0.21 -1.83
N PRO A 86 5.40 0.16 -3.17
CA PRO A 86 5.61 1.28 -4.06
C PRO A 86 4.79 2.52 -3.70
N GLY A 87 3.61 2.32 -3.10
CA GLY A 87 2.75 3.41 -2.65
C GLY A 87 3.33 4.22 -1.50
N ALA A 88 4.25 3.64 -0.73
CA ALA A 88 4.94 4.29 0.39
C ALA A 88 6.33 4.82 0.01
N LEU A 89 6.72 4.76 -1.27
CA LEU A 89 8.03 5.23 -1.68
C LEU A 89 8.11 6.76 -1.62
N THR A 90 9.30 7.21 -1.21
CA THR A 90 9.74 8.59 -1.32
C THR A 90 10.99 8.65 -2.18
N TYR A 91 11.18 9.74 -2.92
CA TYR A 91 12.24 9.87 -3.92
C TYR A 91 13.14 11.06 -3.60
N PHE A 92 14.44 10.83 -3.49
CA PHE A 92 15.41 11.91 -3.28
C PHE A 92 16.65 11.68 -4.13
N SER A 93 17.24 12.77 -4.64
CA SER A 93 18.42 12.73 -5.50
C SER A 93 18.20 11.85 -6.75
N VAL A 94 18.71 10.62 -6.75
CA VAL A 94 18.77 9.73 -7.93
C VAL A 94 18.02 8.41 -7.77
N MET A 95 17.31 8.18 -6.65
CA MET A 95 16.63 6.89 -6.39
C MET A 95 15.53 6.99 -5.32
N PRO A 96 14.68 5.96 -5.17
CA PRO A 96 13.80 5.85 -4.00
C PRO A 96 14.63 5.71 -2.72
N VAL A 97 14.21 6.36 -1.64
CA VAL A 97 14.90 6.31 -0.35
C VAL A 97 14.73 4.94 0.28
N GLY A 98 15.85 4.32 0.67
CA GLY A 98 15.88 3.11 1.48
C GLY A 98 16.87 2.07 0.97
N LYS A 99 17.26 1.13 1.83
CA LYS A 99 18.23 0.08 1.48
C LYS A 99 17.64 -0.88 0.45
N GLY A 100 18.41 -1.17 -0.61
CA GLY A 100 18.01 -2.12 -1.65
C GLY A 100 16.94 -1.59 -2.60
N ARG A 101 16.70 -0.27 -2.59
CA ARG A 101 15.79 0.42 -3.49
C ARG A 101 16.61 1.20 -4.50
N TYR A 102 16.24 1.09 -5.76
CA TYR A 102 17.01 1.64 -6.86
C TYR A 102 16.08 2.32 -7.85
N ALA A 103 16.61 3.30 -8.58
CA ALA A 103 16.02 3.74 -9.84
C ALA A 103 16.37 2.73 -10.95
N LEU A 104 15.60 2.75 -12.03
CA LEU A 104 16.05 2.18 -13.31
C LEU A 104 16.93 3.21 -14.02
N TYR A 105 17.90 2.70 -14.76
CA TYR A 105 18.83 3.50 -15.53
C TYR A 105 18.60 3.24 -17.00
N ASP A 106 18.61 4.30 -17.79
CA ASP A 106 18.56 4.18 -19.23
C ASP A 106 19.83 3.50 -19.77
N ILE A 107 19.80 3.14 -21.06
CA ILE A 107 20.95 2.52 -21.73
C ILE A 107 22.20 3.42 -21.81
N TYR A 108 22.09 4.70 -21.42
CA TYR A 108 23.16 5.69 -21.37
C TYR A 108 23.60 6.03 -19.94
N THR A 109 23.20 5.21 -18.97
CA THR A 109 23.54 5.30 -17.54
C THR A 109 22.94 6.49 -16.79
N ASN A 110 21.87 7.11 -17.31
CA ASN A 110 21.12 8.13 -16.58
C ASN A 110 19.98 7.49 -15.76
N PRO A 111 19.81 7.84 -14.47
CA PRO A 111 18.67 7.36 -13.70
C PRO A 111 17.38 8.00 -14.20
N TYR A 112 16.33 7.21 -14.39
CA TYR A 112 15.00 7.73 -14.76
C TYR A 112 14.23 8.13 -13.49
N ILE A 113 14.53 9.33 -13.01
CA ILE A 113 14.02 9.94 -11.78
C ILE A 113 13.78 11.42 -12.06
N GLN A 114 12.78 12.02 -11.40
CA GLN A 114 12.37 13.42 -11.59
C GLN A 114 12.03 13.77 -13.05
N ALA A 115 11.67 12.78 -13.87
CA ALA A 115 11.31 12.97 -15.26
C ALA A 115 10.02 13.81 -15.37
N GLN A 116 9.92 14.61 -16.43
CA GLN A 116 8.79 15.48 -16.66
C GLN A 116 7.63 14.69 -17.28
N THR A 117 6.41 14.99 -16.86
CA THR A 117 5.22 14.64 -17.64
C THR A 117 5.14 15.55 -18.87
N ALA A 118 4.37 15.15 -19.88
CA ALA A 118 3.93 16.09 -20.90
C ALA A 118 3.06 17.19 -20.27
N LYS A 119 3.00 18.35 -20.93
CA LYS A 119 2.13 19.46 -20.51
C LYS A 119 0.65 19.07 -20.68
N GLN A 120 -0.17 19.40 -19.69
CA GLN A 120 -1.61 19.23 -19.77
C GLN A 120 -2.21 20.10 -20.89
N LEU A 121 -3.22 19.56 -21.58
CA LEU A 121 -3.93 20.29 -22.64
C LEU A 121 -4.86 21.37 -22.08
N ARG A 122 -5.28 21.25 -20.82
CA ARG A 122 -6.16 22.19 -20.11
C ARG A 122 -5.69 22.32 -18.66
N PRO A 123 -5.80 23.50 -18.02
CA PRO A 123 -5.47 23.66 -16.62
C PRO A 123 -6.22 22.68 -15.72
N GLY A 124 -5.50 22.03 -14.78
CA GLY A 124 -6.04 21.02 -13.86
C GLY A 124 -6.36 19.67 -14.50
N GLY A 125 -5.87 19.42 -15.72
CA GLY A 125 -5.93 18.14 -16.40
C GLY A 125 -4.78 17.20 -16.01
N PRO A 126 -4.83 15.93 -16.45
CA PRO A 126 -3.77 14.98 -16.18
C PRO A 126 -2.47 15.36 -16.88
N GLY A 127 -1.33 14.98 -16.29
CA GLY A 127 0.00 15.05 -16.91
C GLY A 127 0.35 13.73 -17.60
N PRO A 128 0.33 13.65 -18.94
CA PRO A 128 0.61 12.41 -19.65
C PRO A 128 2.05 11.91 -19.43
N ILE A 129 2.22 10.59 -19.37
CA ILE A 129 3.54 9.95 -19.35
C ILE A 129 3.85 9.50 -20.79
N ILE A 130 4.83 10.15 -21.43
CA ILE A 130 5.07 9.97 -22.88
C ILE A 130 6.45 9.41 -23.24
N ASP A 131 7.47 9.57 -22.40
CA ASP A 131 8.87 9.28 -22.75
C ASP A 131 9.53 8.33 -21.74
N ILE A 132 8.99 7.12 -21.58
CA ILE A 132 9.67 6.07 -20.80
C ILE A 132 10.82 5.53 -21.65
N PRO A 133 12.09 5.69 -21.23
CA PRO A 133 13.22 5.30 -22.05
C PRO A 133 13.39 3.78 -22.10
N ALA A 134 14.38 3.34 -22.86
CA ALA A 134 14.89 1.99 -22.78
C ALA A 134 15.86 1.88 -21.58
N PHE A 135 15.71 0.81 -20.81
CA PHE A 135 16.49 0.46 -19.63
C PHE A 135 17.30 -0.81 -19.89
N ASN A 136 18.32 -1.02 -19.05
CA ASN A 136 18.94 -2.32 -18.82
C ASN A 136 19.49 -2.37 -17.39
N PHE A 137 20.09 -3.49 -16.99
CA PHE A 137 20.74 -3.63 -15.69
C PHE A 137 22.27 -3.51 -15.76
N ALA A 138 22.82 -3.12 -16.90
CA ALA A 138 24.26 -3.12 -17.14
C ALA A 138 25.04 -2.12 -16.26
N VAL A 139 24.38 -1.07 -15.76
CA VAL A 139 25.00 -0.09 -14.87
C VAL A 139 25.29 -0.65 -13.47
N PHE A 140 24.57 -1.70 -13.04
CA PHE A 140 24.71 -2.23 -11.69
C PHE A 140 25.96 -3.11 -11.62
N PRO A 141 26.92 -2.84 -10.72
CA PRO A 141 28.05 -3.72 -10.53
C PRO A 141 27.61 -5.09 -9.98
N PRO A 142 28.38 -6.16 -10.24
CA PRO A 142 28.11 -7.49 -9.72
C PRO A 142 27.86 -7.48 -8.21
N GLY A 143 26.75 -8.09 -7.77
CA GLY A 143 26.38 -8.20 -6.37
C GLY A 143 25.65 -7.01 -5.76
N LEU A 144 25.54 -5.87 -6.45
CA LEU A 144 24.77 -4.71 -5.95
C LEU A 144 23.26 -4.97 -5.93
N LEU A 145 22.77 -5.76 -6.89
CA LEU A 145 21.40 -6.27 -6.92
C LEU A 145 21.43 -7.73 -6.43
N PRO A 146 21.14 -8.02 -5.14
CA PRO A 146 21.01 -9.38 -4.67
C PRO A 146 19.91 -10.12 -5.42
N GLY A 147 20.11 -11.43 -5.65
CA GLY A 147 19.07 -12.28 -6.19
C GLY A 147 17.83 -12.31 -5.29
N GLY A 148 16.65 -12.40 -5.90
CA GLY A 148 15.36 -12.39 -5.22
C GLY A 148 14.28 -11.71 -6.03
N ARG A 149 13.10 -11.56 -5.42
CA ARG A 149 11.93 -10.95 -6.05
C ARG A 149 11.89 -9.44 -5.82
N TYR A 150 11.61 -8.71 -6.89
CA TYR A 150 11.54 -7.26 -6.90
C TYR A 150 10.30 -6.78 -7.63
N ARG A 151 9.74 -5.67 -7.15
CA ARG A 151 8.78 -4.88 -7.90
C ARG A 151 9.53 -3.83 -8.71
N ILE A 152 9.22 -3.80 -10.00
CA ILE A 152 9.77 -2.86 -10.97
C ILE A 152 8.61 -2.04 -11.56
N GLY A 153 8.80 -0.75 -11.76
CA GLY A 153 7.70 0.06 -12.26
C GLY A 153 7.99 1.54 -12.45
N ILE A 154 6.92 2.25 -12.78
CA ILE A 154 6.86 3.70 -12.95
C ILE A 154 5.88 4.27 -11.92
N ALA A 155 6.23 5.38 -11.30
CA ALA A 155 5.42 6.10 -10.34
C ALA A 155 5.32 7.58 -10.71
N CYS A 156 4.14 8.14 -10.50
CA CYS A 156 3.96 9.57 -10.33
C CYS A 156 4.23 9.94 -8.88
N SER A 157 4.95 11.03 -8.69
CA SER A 157 5.23 11.59 -7.39
C SER A 157 4.86 13.07 -7.32
N LEU A 158 4.44 13.51 -6.14
CA LEU A 158 4.22 14.91 -5.79
C LEU A 158 4.95 15.19 -4.48
N HIS A 159 5.75 16.27 -4.44
CA HIS A 159 6.64 16.56 -3.32
C HIS A 159 7.45 15.33 -2.88
N ASN A 160 7.99 14.60 -3.86
CA ASN A 160 8.77 13.38 -3.67
C ASN A 160 8.04 12.16 -3.10
N ASN A 161 6.72 12.20 -2.87
CA ASN A 161 5.95 11.05 -2.41
C ASN A 161 5.22 10.38 -3.57
N THR A 162 5.19 9.04 -3.64
CA THR A 162 4.34 8.35 -4.61
C THR A 162 2.88 8.74 -4.41
N VAL A 163 2.19 9.05 -5.50
CA VAL A 163 0.73 9.30 -5.52
C VAL A 163 -0.01 8.31 -6.42
N ARG A 164 0.68 7.77 -7.43
CA ARG A 164 0.12 6.84 -8.40
C ARG A 164 1.25 5.99 -8.97
N TYR A 165 1.04 4.70 -9.20
CA TYR A 165 2.10 3.86 -9.75
C TYR A 165 1.57 2.69 -10.59
N TRP A 166 2.45 2.19 -11.45
CA TRP A 166 2.27 1.01 -12.28
C TRP A 166 3.47 0.12 -12.12
N ASP A 167 3.24 -1.18 -11.95
CA ASP A 167 4.31 -2.09 -11.57
C ASP A 167 4.13 -3.51 -12.08
N ASN A 168 5.21 -4.27 -11.99
CA ASN A 168 5.26 -5.71 -12.23
C ASN A 168 6.26 -6.35 -11.26
N GLU A 169 6.17 -7.65 -11.05
CA GLU A 169 7.20 -8.38 -10.30
C GLU A 169 8.16 -9.09 -11.25
N ILE A 170 9.44 -8.98 -10.93
CA ILE A 170 10.53 -9.71 -11.55
C ILE A 170 11.29 -10.53 -10.50
N ASP A 171 11.87 -11.62 -10.95
CA ASP A 171 12.80 -12.45 -10.20
C ASP A 171 14.22 -12.22 -10.76
N LEU A 172 15.14 -11.79 -9.90
CA LEU A 172 16.55 -11.61 -10.23
C LEU A 172 17.32 -12.84 -9.75
N VAL A 173 18.09 -13.45 -10.65
CA VAL A 173 18.93 -14.62 -10.36
C VAL A 173 20.36 -14.27 -10.69
N ARG A 174 21.29 -14.60 -9.79
CA ARG A 174 22.72 -14.42 -10.04
C ARG A 174 23.16 -15.32 -11.20
N ALA A 175 23.83 -14.74 -12.18
CA ALA A 175 24.34 -15.40 -13.37
C ALA A 175 25.77 -14.89 -13.67
N PRO A 176 26.82 -15.50 -13.09
CA PRO A 176 28.20 -14.98 -13.18
C PRO A 176 28.75 -14.84 -14.61
N SER A 177 28.21 -15.62 -15.55
CA SER A 177 28.56 -15.58 -16.97
C SER A 177 27.90 -14.43 -17.74
N ASP A 178 26.84 -13.82 -17.21
CA ASP A 178 26.17 -12.68 -17.83
C ASP A 178 26.89 -11.38 -17.45
N LYS A 179 27.35 -10.61 -18.43
CA LYS A 179 28.09 -9.37 -18.20
C LYS A 179 27.25 -8.16 -18.64
N PRO A 180 27.37 -7.02 -17.94
CA PRO A 180 28.33 -6.75 -16.85
C PRO A 180 27.81 -7.04 -15.42
N ALA A 181 26.51 -7.14 -15.19
CA ALA A 181 25.98 -7.14 -13.82
C ALA A 181 25.89 -8.53 -13.15
N GLU A 182 26.23 -9.60 -13.87
CA GLU A 182 26.17 -10.98 -13.36
C GLU A 182 24.77 -11.40 -12.90
N LEU A 183 23.73 -11.04 -13.66
CA LEU A 183 22.34 -11.39 -13.35
C LEU A 183 21.53 -11.73 -14.60
N HIS A 184 20.54 -12.59 -14.39
CA HIS A 184 19.37 -12.76 -15.26
C HIS A 184 18.13 -12.27 -14.53
N TRP A 185 17.13 -11.84 -15.28
CA TRP A 185 15.83 -11.45 -14.77
C TRP A 185 14.71 -12.20 -15.51
N ARG A 186 13.60 -12.39 -14.81
CA ARG A 186 12.38 -13.00 -15.36
C ARG A 186 11.15 -12.27 -14.81
N VAL A 187 10.21 -11.95 -15.68
CA VAL A 187 8.88 -11.45 -15.28
C VAL A 187 8.08 -12.60 -14.69
N ILE A 188 7.56 -12.39 -13.48
CA ILE A 188 6.72 -13.38 -12.79
C ILE A 188 5.27 -12.92 -12.62
N GLY A 189 4.95 -11.68 -12.99
CA GLY A 189 3.59 -11.14 -13.01
C GLY A 189 3.32 -10.21 -11.84
N THR A 190 2.08 -9.76 -11.69
CA THR A 190 1.74 -8.81 -10.61
C THR A 190 1.31 -9.53 -9.35
N HIS A 191 1.75 -9.02 -8.19
CA HIS A 191 1.12 -9.38 -6.93
C HIS A 191 -0.34 -8.96 -6.98
N ALA A 192 -1.24 -9.88 -6.67
CA ALA A 192 -2.55 -9.50 -6.18
C ALA A 192 -2.29 -8.66 -4.93
N SER A 193 -2.55 -7.36 -4.99
CA SER A 193 -2.62 -6.53 -3.79
C SER A 193 -3.68 -7.16 -2.91
N HIS A 194 -3.29 -7.89 -1.86
CA HIS A 194 -4.23 -8.25 -0.81
C HIS A 194 -4.72 -6.91 -0.25
N PRO A 195 -6.02 -6.57 -0.38
CA PRO A 195 -6.53 -5.44 0.37
C PRO A 195 -6.24 -5.77 1.82
N VAL A 196 -5.49 -4.91 2.50
CA VAL A 196 -5.33 -5.00 3.95
C VAL A 196 -6.73 -4.75 4.50
N ASN A 197 -7.48 -5.82 4.75
CA ASN A 197 -8.86 -5.70 5.19
C ASN A 197 -8.82 -5.36 6.69
N TRP A 198 -8.62 -4.08 7.00
CA TRP A 198 -8.74 -3.56 8.36
C TRP A 198 -10.08 -3.98 9.01
N LEU A 199 -11.11 -4.28 8.20
CA LEU A 199 -12.36 -4.93 8.60
C LEU A 199 -12.17 -6.27 9.34
N SER A 200 -11.17 -7.10 9.04
CA SER A 200 -10.88 -8.33 9.81
C SER A 200 -10.50 -8.02 11.25
N TRP A 201 -9.69 -6.98 11.46
CA TRP A 201 -9.27 -6.56 12.78
C TRP A 201 -10.41 -5.87 13.53
N ALA A 202 -11.23 -5.06 12.84
CA ALA A 202 -12.40 -4.41 13.41
C ALA A 202 -13.47 -5.43 13.85
N LEU A 203 -13.74 -6.47 13.04
CA LEU A 203 -14.65 -7.56 13.41
C LEU A 203 -14.08 -8.42 14.54
N GLY A 204 -12.77 -8.69 14.53
CA GLY A 204 -12.08 -9.39 15.64
C GLY A 204 -12.21 -8.64 16.97
N ALA A 205 -12.00 -7.32 16.97
CA ALA A 205 -12.14 -6.49 18.16
C ALA A 205 -13.60 -6.40 18.65
N ALA A 206 -14.57 -6.27 17.73
CA ALA A 206 -16.00 -6.23 18.07
C ALA A 206 -16.50 -7.56 18.66
N ALA A 207 -16.04 -8.70 18.14
CA ALA A 207 -16.40 -10.02 18.66
C ALA A 207 -15.85 -10.23 20.09
N LEU A 208 -14.61 -9.82 20.36
CA LEU A 208 -14.01 -9.90 21.69
C LEU A 208 -14.75 -9.00 22.70
N ALA A 209 -15.17 -7.80 22.29
CA ALA A 209 -15.98 -6.92 23.13
C ALA A 209 -17.37 -7.51 23.44
N ALA A 210 -18.02 -8.14 22.47
CA ALA A 210 -19.32 -8.81 22.67
C ALA A 210 -19.22 -10.01 23.62
N VAL A 211 -18.16 -10.83 23.50
CA VAL A 211 -17.90 -11.96 24.41
C VAL A 211 -17.61 -11.46 25.83
N ALA A 212 -16.79 -10.41 25.98
CA ALA A 212 -16.52 -9.80 27.28
C ALA A 212 -17.82 -9.26 27.93
N TYR A 213 -18.67 -8.59 27.15
CA TYR A 213 -19.97 -8.09 27.63
C TYR A 213 -20.92 -9.23 28.05
N ALA A 214 -21.00 -10.31 27.27
CA ALA A 214 -21.83 -11.47 27.58
C ALA A 214 -21.35 -12.19 28.86
N LEU A 215 -20.03 -12.30 29.08
CA LEU A 215 -19.48 -12.90 30.30
C LEU A 215 -19.76 -12.04 31.55
N VAL A 216 -19.66 -10.71 31.42
CA VAL A 216 -19.99 -9.79 32.52
C VAL A 216 -21.48 -9.86 32.87
N SER A 217 -22.37 -9.86 31.87
CA SER A 217 -23.82 -9.91 32.08
C SER A 217 -24.33 -11.25 32.61
N TRP A 218 -23.70 -12.36 32.22
CA TRP A 218 -24.00 -13.69 32.77
C TRP A 218 -23.61 -13.77 34.25
N ARG A 219 -22.44 -13.23 34.61
CA ARG A 219 -21.97 -13.21 36.01
C ARG A 219 -22.87 -12.38 36.92
N SER A 220 -23.39 -11.24 36.44
CA SER A 220 -24.33 -10.42 37.23
C SER A 220 -25.71 -11.07 37.40
N SER A 221 -26.11 -11.96 36.50
CA SER A 221 -27.43 -12.61 36.53
C SER A 221 -27.49 -13.85 37.43
N GLY A 222 -26.34 -14.45 37.76
CA GLY A 222 -26.27 -15.71 38.52
C GLY A 222 -26.38 -15.60 40.05
N HIS A 223 -26.49 -14.41 40.64
CA HIS A 223 -26.50 -14.22 42.12
C HIS A 223 -27.91 -13.97 42.71
N GLY A 224 -28.98 -14.26 41.96
CA GLY A 224 -30.33 -13.81 42.30
C GLY A 224 -31.34 -14.84 42.82
N ALA A 225 -30.99 -16.10 43.11
CA ALA A 225 -31.99 -17.06 43.57
C ALA A 225 -31.42 -18.23 44.39
N ALA A 226 -31.26 -18.02 45.71
CA ALA A 226 -31.46 -19.09 46.71
C ALA A 226 -31.42 -18.51 48.14
N GLU A 227 -32.45 -17.79 48.59
CA GLU A 227 -32.72 -17.73 50.04
C GLU A 227 -34.16 -17.30 50.36
N SER A 228 -34.94 -18.20 50.97
CA SER A 228 -36.23 -18.01 51.66
C SER A 228 -36.96 -19.36 51.60
N ARG A 229 -37.33 -20.07 52.67
CA ARG A 229 -37.77 -19.61 53.98
C ARG A 229 -37.83 -20.86 54.90
N ILE A 230 -37.14 -20.86 56.03
CA ILE A 230 -37.49 -21.71 57.17
C ILE A 230 -38.00 -20.74 58.24
N THR A 231 -39.32 -20.68 58.39
CA THR A 231 -39.96 -19.97 59.51
C THR A 231 -40.14 -20.95 60.65
N GLU A 232 -39.32 -20.74 61.67
CA GLU A 232 -39.42 -21.27 63.02
C GLU A 232 -40.58 -20.58 63.75
N SER A 233 -41.54 -21.35 64.28
CA SER A 233 -42.57 -20.85 65.19
C SER A 233 -42.18 -21.23 66.61
N VAL A 234 -41.83 -20.20 67.37
CA VAL A 234 -41.48 -20.25 68.79
C VAL A 234 -42.75 -20.21 69.65
N GLU A 235 -42.70 -21.05 70.66
CA GLU A 235 -43.56 -21.24 71.83
C GLU A 235 -43.64 -19.99 72.72
N GLU A 236 -44.79 -19.69 73.33
CA GLU A 236 -44.83 -18.86 74.54
C GLU A 236 -46.00 -19.26 75.49
N PRO A 237 -45.87 -18.94 76.79
CA PRO A 237 -46.47 -19.68 77.90
C PRO A 237 -47.70 -18.98 78.54
N VAL A 238 -48.51 -19.73 79.29
CA VAL A 238 -48.77 -19.63 80.76
C VAL A 238 -49.52 -20.89 81.18
#